data_AF-A0A2V7V5M1-F1
#
_entry.id   AF-A0A2V7V5M1-F1
#
_cell.length_a   1.000
_cell.length_b   1.000
_cell.length_c   1.000
_cell.angle_alpha   90.00
_cell.angle_beta   90.00
_cell.angle_gamma   90.00
#
_symmetry.space_group_name_H-M   'P 1'
#
loop_
_entity.id
_entity.type
_entity.pdbx_description
1 polymer ?
#
loop_
_entity_poly.entity_id
_entity_poly.type
_entity_poly.pdbx_seq_one_letter_code
_entity_poly.pdbx_strand_id
1 'polypeptide(L)'
;MDRRVSAMLGRLPPMPDSPGPPSDSSAATTRTRSARAPVRQAPPLLAPAQVVTSPETRLRYRVERLLGEGGFGQAYLATRLGRSPVVPEIVCIKASERIDGWVREAYFGLLLDGHPRAIRVFDTFPLIKPDGHVLYCLALEYAPHGDLRAFLHRSARRWPEATARREIAGILQVLGKLHRGQMLHRDLTPLNVFVCDGRCLKLGDFGIVRHQSDRRGIAAGTMNPFTAPSDILAGAAPKWQARDDVYQVGQLLGMLVKGDAQERIRTHEVRRLPCSDHLKEIVYRCIGERRKRYETADELIDALRNPPAPLKAGVLRTLKGVHLAFTGILSRRRRDAVRAARRAGAIVHGGPSVRTTVVVRGRPNPLQAAGREGGRKLLEMKRLREKGHRIRLLNEAQFWRLVGRR
;
A
#
# COMPACT_ATOMS: atom_id res chain seq x y z
N MET A 1 -90.64 -21.62 -15.92
CA MET A 1 -90.14 -20.82 -14.78
C MET A 1 -88.72 -21.28 -14.52
N ASP A 2 -87.64 -20.50 -14.57
CA ASP A 2 -87.41 -19.13 -15.01
C ASP A 2 -85.89 -18.97 -15.21
N ARG A 3 -85.52 -18.09 -16.14
CA ARG A 3 -84.25 -17.34 -16.40
C ARG A 3 -82.89 -17.81 -15.80
N ARG A 4 -81.84 -18.04 -16.59
CA ARG A 4 -80.92 -17.08 -17.29
C ARG A 4 -79.97 -16.27 -16.36
N VAL A 5 -78.66 -16.41 -16.64
CA VAL A 5 -77.68 -15.32 -16.98
C VAL A 5 -76.60 -14.87 -15.96
N SER A 6 -75.34 -14.96 -16.46
CA SER A 6 -74.14 -14.10 -16.31
C SER A 6 -73.38 -13.85 -14.99
N ALA A 7 -72.11 -14.31 -15.05
CA ALA A 7 -70.89 -13.50 -15.20
C ALA A 7 -70.11 -12.92 -14.00
N MET A 8 -68.79 -12.93 -14.26
CA MET A 8 -67.70 -12.07 -13.75
C MET A 8 -66.95 -12.44 -12.46
N LEU A 9 -65.93 -13.28 -12.66
CA LEU A 9 -64.50 -12.99 -12.39
C LEU A 9 -64.23 -11.88 -11.35
N GLY A 10 -64.11 -12.29 -10.09
CA GLY A 10 -63.51 -11.49 -9.02
C GLY A 10 -61.98 -11.45 -9.13
N ARG A 11 -61.44 -10.23 -9.14
CA ARG A 11 -60.03 -9.87 -9.25
C ARG A 11 -59.22 -10.35 -8.03
N LEU A 12 -58.15 -11.11 -8.28
CA LEU A 12 -57.05 -11.32 -7.33
C LEU A 12 -56.22 -10.02 -7.19
N PRO A 13 -55.72 -9.69 -5.98
CA PRO A 13 -54.87 -8.52 -5.79
C PRO A 13 -53.49 -8.71 -6.45
N PRO A 14 -52.85 -7.63 -6.95
CA PRO A 14 -51.53 -7.73 -7.56
C PRO A 14 -50.46 -8.05 -6.50
N MET A 15 -49.61 -9.03 -6.83
CA MET A 15 -48.41 -9.38 -6.07
C MET A 15 -47.41 -8.22 -6.12
N PRO A 16 -46.65 -7.95 -5.03
CA PRO A 16 -45.66 -6.91 -5.01
C PRO A 16 -44.51 -7.22 -5.98
N ASP A 17 -44.13 -6.20 -6.75
CA ASP A 17 -43.05 -6.25 -7.73
C ASP A 17 -41.77 -6.83 -7.13
N SER A 18 -41.22 -7.82 -7.83
CA SER A 18 -39.89 -8.36 -7.55
C SER A 18 -38.85 -7.26 -7.75
N PRO A 19 -37.92 -7.02 -6.80
CA PRO A 19 -36.86 -6.06 -7.03
C PRO A 19 -35.98 -6.56 -8.17
N GLY A 20 -35.93 -5.81 -9.26
CA GLY A 20 -35.06 -6.06 -10.40
C GLY A 20 -33.58 -6.15 -9.97
N PRO A 21 -32.72 -6.79 -10.79
CA PRO A 21 -31.32 -6.93 -10.45
C PRO A 21 -30.68 -5.54 -10.33
N PRO A 22 -29.86 -5.28 -9.30
CA PRO A 22 -29.16 -4.00 -9.19
C PRO A 22 -28.20 -3.87 -10.38
N SER A 23 -28.44 -2.86 -11.22
CA SER A 23 -27.58 -2.45 -12.32
C SER A 23 -26.33 -1.74 -11.77
N ASP A 24 -25.44 -2.49 -11.14
CA ASP A 24 -24.12 -1.99 -10.75
C ASP A 24 -23.09 -2.39 -11.80
N SER A 25 -22.56 -1.38 -12.51
CA SER A 25 -21.42 -1.51 -13.39
C SER A 25 -20.18 -1.98 -12.60
N SER A 26 -19.98 -3.30 -12.58
CA SER A 26 -18.86 -3.97 -11.92
C SER A 26 -17.52 -3.58 -12.57
N ALA A 27 -16.82 -2.63 -11.95
CA ALA A 27 -15.43 -2.29 -12.24
C ALA A 27 -14.47 -3.27 -11.54
N ALA A 28 -14.47 -4.50 -12.02
CA ALA A 28 -13.61 -5.59 -11.56
C ALA A 28 -12.34 -5.68 -12.42
N THR A 29 -11.18 -5.97 -11.82
CA THR A 29 -9.82 -5.93 -12.42
C THR A 29 -9.53 -4.72 -13.34
N THR A 30 -10.02 -3.53 -13.00
CA THR A 30 -9.76 -2.29 -13.76
C THR A 30 -8.69 -1.44 -13.07
N ARG A 31 -8.01 -0.54 -13.80
CA ARG A 31 -7.36 0.64 -13.21
C ARG A 31 -8.33 1.81 -13.30
N THR A 32 -8.66 2.44 -12.17
CA THR A 32 -9.46 3.67 -12.13
C THR A 32 -8.71 4.86 -12.73
N ARG A 33 -9.38 5.60 -13.64
CA ARG A 33 -8.86 6.76 -14.36
C ARG A 33 -8.36 7.86 -13.40
N SER A 34 -7.23 8.49 -13.72
CA SER A 34 -6.88 9.81 -13.17
C SER A 34 -7.84 10.85 -13.75
N ALA A 35 -8.46 11.66 -12.90
CA ALA A 35 -9.35 12.74 -13.32
C ALA A 35 -8.51 13.90 -13.90
N ARG A 36 -8.18 13.85 -15.19
CA ARG A 36 -7.78 15.03 -15.99
C ARG A 36 -7.97 14.74 -17.50
N ALA A 37 -8.82 15.56 -18.13
CA ALA A 37 -9.17 15.67 -19.55
C ALA A 37 -9.76 14.42 -20.27
N PRO A 38 -10.68 14.59 -21.25
CA PRO A 38 -11.19 13.49 -22.07
C PRO A 38 -10.14 13.10 -23.10
N VAL A 39 -9.28 12.13 -22.78
CA VAL A 39 -8.47 11.44 -23.78
C VAL A 39 -9.42 10.56 -24.59
N ARG A 40 -9.41 10.66 -25.94
CA ARG A 40 -10.09 9.71 -26.84
C ARG A 40 -9.70 8.30 -26.39
N GLN A 41 -10.68 7.49 -26.00
CA GLN A 41 -10.45 6.06 -25.71
C GLN A 41 -9.86 5.42 -26.97
N ALA A 42 -8.75 4.71 -26.83
CA ALA A 42 -8.27 3.89 -27.93
C ALA A 42 -9.34 2.84 -28.26
N PRO A 43 -9.50 2.46 -29.53
CA PRO A 43 -10.43 1.39 -29.87
C PRO A 43 -10.08 0.11 -29.08
N PRO A 44 -11.09 -0.71 -28.73
CA PRO A 44 -10.84 -1.96 -28.03
C PRO A 44 -10.00 -2.90 -28.91
N LEU A 45 -8.89 -3.40 -28.34
CA LEU A 45 -8.00 -4.38 -28.94
C LEU A 45 -8.68 -5.72 -29.20
N LEU A 46 -9.66 -6.10 -28.37
CA LEU A 46 -10.46 -7.32 -28.49
C LEU A 46 -11.95 -6.97 -28.47
N ALA A 47 -12.72 -7.61 -29.34
CA ALA A 47 -14.17 -7.39 -29.44
C ALA A 47 -14.95 -8.22 -28.40
N PRO A 48 -16.10 -7.73 -27.91
CA PRO A 48 -17.04 -8.56 -27.14
C PRO A 48 -17.43 -9.83 -27.92
N ALA A 49 -17.62 -10.94 -27.20
CA ALA A 49 -17.85 -12.28 -27.72
C ALA A 49 -16.73 -12.89 -28.59
N GLN A 50 -15.64 -12.17 -28.86
CA GLN A 50 -14.48 -12.72 -29.56
C GLN A 50 -13.90 -13.88 -28.76
N VAL A 51 -13.62 -14.99 -29.44
CA VAL A 51 -12.90 -16.13 -28.84
C VAL A 51 -11.44 -16.02 -29.21
N VAL A 52 -10.57 -15.84 -28.21
CA VAL A 52 -9.11 -15.90 -28.36
C VAL A 52 -8.62 -17.28 -27.94
N THR A 53 -7.65 -17.83 -28.67
CA THR A 53 -7.10 -19.17 -28.41
C THR A 53 -5.62 -19.05 -28.15
N SER A 54 -5.15 -19.60 -27.03
CA SER A 54 -3.72 -19.77 -26.75
C SER A 54 -3.16 -20.86 -27.68
N PRO A 55 -2.19 -20.55 -28.56
CA PRO A 55 -1.59 -21.54 -29.45
C PRO A 55 -0.92 -22.70 -28.70
N GLU A 56 -0.28 -22.41 -27.57
CA GLU A 56 0.51 -23.35 -26.79
C GLU A 56 -0.37 -24.27 -25.93
N THR A 57 -1.30 -23.69 -25.16
CA THR A 57 -2.14 -24.46 -24.23
C THR A 57 -3.43 -24.97 -24.88
N ARG A 58 -3.78 -24.47 -26.07
CA ARG A 58 -5.06 -24.68 -26.76
C ARG A 58 -6.28 -24.21 -25.96
N LEU A 59 -6.08 -23.50 -24.85
CA LEU A 59 -7.17 -22.91 -24.08
C LEU A 59 -7.84 -21.80 -24.88
N ARG A 60 -9.17 -21.75 -24.79
CA ARG A 60 -10.00 -20.77 -25.48
C ARG A 60 -10.68 -19.87 -24.47
N TYR A 61 -10.68 -18.57 -24.72
CA TYR A 61 -11.26 -17.56 -23.84
C TYR A 61 -12.24 -16.71 -24.65
N ARG A 62 -13.52 -16.71 -24.25
CA ARG A 62 -14.52 -15.80 -24.79
C ARG A 62 -14.43 -14.47 -24.07
N VAL A 63 -14.12 -13.40 -24.79
CA VAL A 63 -14.10 -12.04 -24.27
C VAL A 63 -15.53 -11.59 -23.98
N GLU A 64 -15.79 -11.13 -22.77
CA GLU A 64 -17.11 -10.66 -22.36
C GLU A 64 -17.21 -9.14 -22.51
N ARG A 65 -16.33 -8.41 -21.82
CA ARG A 65 -16.32 -6.94 -21.83
C ARG A 65 -14.96 -6.37 -21.44
N LEU A 66 -14.70 -5.14 -21.88
CA LEU A 66 -13.56 -4.36 -21.42
C LEU A 66 -13.74 -4.04 -19.92
N LEU A 67 -12.68 -4.29 -19.15
CA LEU A 67 -12.57 -3.93 -17.75
C LEU A 67 -11.91 -2.56 -17.64
N GLY A 68 -10.76 -2.37 -18.29
CA GLY A 68 -10.10 -1.07 -18.30
C GLY A 68 -8.88 -1.01 -19.20
N GLU A 69 -8.33 0.19 -19.32
CA GLU A 69 -7.18 0.51 -20.15
C GLU A 69 -6.09 1.18 -19.31
N GLY A 70 -4.83 0.86 -19.57
CA GLY A 70 -3.68 1.56 -19.00
C GLY A 70 -2.47 1.52 -19.92
N GLY A 71 -1.35 2.10 -19.48
CA GLY A 71 -0.15 2.26 -20.30
C GLY A 71 0.51 0.96 -20.81
N PHE A 72 0.05 -0.20 -20.32
CA PHE A 72 0.57 -1.52 -20.69
C PHE A 72 -0.45 -2.37 -21.47
N GLY A 73 -1.59 -1.80 -21.86
CA GLY A 73 -2.62 -2.49 -22.64
C GLY A 73 -4.02 -2.41 -22.00
N GLN A 74 -4.92 -3.24 -22.53
CA GLN A 74 -6.32 -3.29 -22.15
C GLN A 74 -6.63 -4.62 -21.45
N ALA A 75 -7.43 -4.56 -20.39
CA ALA A 75 -7.84 -5.70 -19.58
C ALA A 75 -9.32 -6.01 -19.86
N TYR A 76 -9.65 -7.30 -19.99
CA TYR A 76 -10.96 -7.80 -20.38
C TYR A 76 -11.42 -8.89 -19.43
N LEU A 77 -12.70 -8.90 -19.11
CA LEU A 77 -13.34 -10.05 -18.48
C LEU A 77 -13.51 -11.11 -19.55
N ALA A 78 -13.14 -12.34 -19.25
CA ALA A 78 -13.31 -13.44 -20.17
C ALA A 78 -13.74 -14.72 -19.46
N THR A 79 -14.51 -15.52 -20.19
CA THR A 79 -14.90 -16.87 -19.79
C THR A 79 -14.04 -17.88 -20.54
N ARG A 80 -13.28 -18.69 -19.82
CA ARG A 80 -12.54 -19.82 -20.37
C ARG A 80 -13.51 -20.90 -20.80
N LEU A 81 -13.45 -21.30 -22.07
CA LEU A 81 -14.29 -22.34 -22.65
C LEU A 81 -13.69 -23.73 -22.40
N GLY A 82 -14.54 -24.73 -22.21
CA GLY A 82 -14.14 -26.12 -21.96
C GLY A 82 -13.75 -26.39 -20.50
N ARG A 83 -13.11 -27.51 -20.22
CA ARG A 83 -12.62 -27.87 -18.87
C ARG A 83 -11.11 -27.61 -18.74
N SER A 84 -10.68 -27.14 -17.58
CA SER A 84 -9.26 -27.02 -17.23
C SER A 84 -9.11 -27.28 -15.73
N PRO A 85 -8.15 -28.11 -15.30
CA PRO A 85 -7.87 -28.34 -13.88
C PRO A 85 -7.08 -27.19 -13.23
N VAL A 86 -6.46 -26.30 -14.03
CA VAL A 86 -5.50 -25.30 -13.55
C VAL A 86 -5.92 -23.86 -13.79
N VAL A 87 -6.77 -23.60 -14.79
CA VAL A 87 -7.27 -22.25 -15.10
C VAL A 87 -8.75 -22.16 -14.72
N PRO A 88 -9.15 -21.21 -13.86
CA PRO A 88 -10.55 -20.97 -13.54
C PRO A 88 -11.41 -20.67 -14.77
N GLU A 89 -12.73 -20.82 -14.63
CA GLU A 89 -13.67 -20.46 -15.69
C GLU A 89 -13.67 -18.94 -15.96
N ILE A 90 -13.62 -18.12 -14.92
CA ILE A 90 -13.58 -16.66 -15.06
C ILE A 90 -12.14 -16.16 -14.91
N VAL A 91 -11.66 -15.43 -15.92
CA VAL A 91 -10.30 -14.86 -15.96
C VAL A 91 -10.32 -13.41 -16.43
N CYS A 92 -9.19 -12.72 -16.23
CA CYS A 92 -8.92 -11.44 -16.85
C CYS A 92 -7.92 -11.63 -18.01
N ILE A 93 -8.30 -11.34 -19.25
CA ILE A 93 -7.38 -11.28 -20.37
C ILE A 93 -6.80 -9.87 -20.47
N LYS A 94 -5.48 -9.73 -20.26
CA LYS A 94 -4.76 -8.48 -20.54
C LYS A 94 -4.10 -8.60 -21.91
N ALA A 95 -4.44 -7.71 -22.83
CA ALA A 95 -3.89 -7.66 -24.19
C ALA A 95 -3.09 -6.36 -24.38
N SER A 96 -1.91 -6.48 -25.00
CA SER A 96 -1.01 -5.36 -25.26
C SER A 96 -0.40 -5.47 -26.65
N GLU A 97 -0.19 -4.34 -27.32
CA GLU A 97 0.60 -4.30 -28.55
C GLU A 97 2.12 -4.26 -28.26
N ARG A 98 2.50 -4.11 -26.97
CA ARG A 98 3.89 -3.93 -26.55
C ARG A 98 4.45 -5.18 -25.88
N ILE A 99 5.50 -5.75 -26.47
CA ILE A 99 6.18 -6.94 -25.94
C ILE A 99 6.93 -6.69 -24.62
N ASP A 100 7.55 -5.52 -24.43
CA ASP A 100 8.47 -5.27 -23.29
C ASP A 100 7.82 -5.39 -21.90
N GLY A 101 6.56 -4.95 -21.79
CA GLY A 101 5.77 -5.04 -20.56
C GLY A 101 5.28 -6.47 -20.35
N TRP A 102 4.78 -7.08 -21.42
CA TRP A 102 4.30 -8.46 -21.42
C TRP A 102 5.37 -9.47 -20.99
N VAL A 103 6.59 -9.41 -21.55
CA VAL A 103 7.70 -10.32 -21.18
C VAL A 103 8.00 -10.23 -19.68
N ARG A 104 8.00 -9.00 -19.13
CA ARG A 104 8.25 -8.81 -17.70
C ARG A 104 7.12 -9.37 -16.85
N GLU A 105 5.87 -9.11 -17.22
CA GLU A 105 4.73 -9.66 -16.50
C GLU A 105 4.67 -11.19 -16.57
N ALA A 106 4.98 -11.79 -17.73
CA ALA A 106 5.08 -13.23 -17.87
C ALA A 106 6.19 -13.80 -16.96
N TYR A 107 7.39 -13.21 -16.99
CA TYR A 107 8.51 -13.63 -16.15
C TYR A 107 8.18 -13.54 -14.65
N PHE A 108 7.64 -12.41 -14.18
CA PHE A 108 7.29 -12.24 -12.77
C PHE A 108 6.06 -13.05 -12.37
N GLY A 109 5.15 -13.32 -13.30
CA GLY A 109 4.05 -14.26 -13.13
C GLY A 109 4.55 -15.67 -12.81
N LEU A 110 5.53 -16.16 -13.56
CA LEU A 110 6.20 -17.44 -13.28
C LEU A 110 6.97 -17.40 -11.96
N LEU A 111 7.77 -16.34 -11.72
CA LEU A 111 8.55 -16.20 -10.50
C LEU A 111 7.66 -16.21 -9.24
N LEU A 112 6.47 -15.62 -9.33
CA LEU A 112 5.53 -15.47 -8.22
C LEU A 112 4.38 -16.49 -8.25
N ASP A 113 4.44 -17.51 -9.12
CA ASP A 113 3.38 -18.51 -9.21
C ASP A 113 3.14 -19.18 -7.85
N GLY A 114 1.86 -19.43 -7.56
CA GLY A 114 1.40 -19.96 -6.28
C GLY A 114 1.51 -19.00 -5.08
N HIS A 115 2.07 -17.78 -5.22
CA HIS A 115 2.15 -16.86 -4.10
C HIS A 115 0.76 -16.28 -3.75
N PRO A 116 0.27 -16.41 -2.50
CA PRO A 116 -1.12 -16.08 -2.14
C PRO A 116 -1.46 -14.59 -2.22
N ARG A 117 -0.46 -13.74 -2.42
CA ARG A 117 -0.55 -12.27 -2.42
C ARG A 117 -0.13 -11.62 -3.75
N ALA A 118 0.09 -12.42 -4.79
CA ALA A 118 0.32 -11.94 -6.15
C ALA A 118 -0.85 -12.37 -7.04
N ILE A 119 -1.24 -11.53 -7.99
CA ILE A 119 -2.19 -11.90 -9.04
C ILE A 119 -1.55 -12.99 -9.89
N ARG A 120 -2.23 -14.13 -9.98
CA ARG A 120 -1.72 -15.29 -10.72
C ARG A 120 -1.77 -15.04 -12.22
N VAL A 121 -0.73 -15.50 -12.92
CA VAL A 121 -0.70 -15.60 -14.38
C VAL A 121 -0.94 -17.06 -14.74
N PHE A 122 -2.04 -17.35 -15.42
CA PHE A 122 -2.44 -18.69 -15.81
C PHE A 122 -1.93 -19.10 -17.19
N ASP A 123 -1.82 -18.14 -18.10
CA ASP A 123 -1.46 -18.38 -19.50
C ASP A 123 -0.83 -17.11 -20.09
N THR A 124 0.07 -17.29 -21.04
CA THR A 124 0.79 -16.21 -21.72
C THR A 124 0.96 -16.59 -23.18
N PHE A 125 0.40 -15.82 -24.11
CA PHE A 125 0.42 -16.20 -25.51
C PHE A 125 0.35 -14.99 -26.45
N PRO A 126 0.96 -15.05 -27.64
CA PRO A 126 0.70 -14.10 -28.71
C PRO A 126 -0.62 -14.43 -29.41
N LEU A 127 -1.31 -13.40 -29.88
CA LEU A 127 -2.51 -13.47 -30.71
C LEU A 127 -2.24 -12.70 -32.00
N ILE A 128 -2.22 -13.41 -33.13
CA ILE A 128 -2.10 -12.81 -34.45
C ILE A 128 -3.51 -12.41 -34.91
N LYS A 129 -3.73 -11.11 -35.13
CA LYS A 129 -4.99 -10.59 -35.66
C LYS A 129 -5.08 -10.83 -37.18
N PRO A 130 -6.29 -10.80 -37.77
CA PRO A 130 -6.47 -10.96 -39.21
C PRO A 130 -5.72 -9.93 -40.07
N ASP A 131 -5.47 -8.75 -39.51
CA ASP A 131 -4.69 -7.66 -40.12
C ASP A 131 -3.17 -7.86 -40.00
N GLY A 132 -2.70 -8.98 -39.43
CA GLY A 132 -1.30 -9.33 -39.24
C GLY A 132 -0.66 -8.73 -37.98
N HIS A 133 -1.35 -7.85 -37.25
CA HIS A 133 -0.83 -7.29 -36.01
C HIS A 133 -0.82 -8.33 -34.88
N VAL A 134 0.23 -8.30 -34.06
CA VAL A 134 0.37 -9.21 -32.91
C VAL A 134 -0.05 -8.49 -31.63
N LEU A 135 -0.97 -9.11 -30.90
CA LEU A 135 -1.27 -8.77 -29.51
C LEU A 135 -0.59 -9.77 -28.58
N TYR A 136 0.00 -9.29 -27.50
CA TYR A 136 0.58 -10.12 -26.45
C TYR A 136 -0.43 -10.23 -25.31
N CYS A 137 -0.91 -11.43 -25.06
CA CYS A 137 -1.99 -11.72 -24.13
C CYS A 137 -1.49 -12.42 -22.86
N LEU A 138 -2.08 -12.07 -21.72
CA LEU A 138 -1.93 -12.76 -20.44
C LEU A 138 -3.32 -13.14 -19.94
N ALA A 139 -3.52 -14.41 -19.57
CA ALA A 139 -4.68 -14.82 -18.79
C ALA A 139 -4.33 -14.72 -17.31
N LEU A 140 -5.02 -13.83 -16.60
CA LEU A 140 -4.76 -13.48 -15.21
C LEU A 140 -5.89 -13.90 -14.30
N GLU A 141 -5.58 -14.03 -13.01
CA GLU A 141 -6.59 -14.07 -11.95
C GLU A 141 -7.50 -12.85 -12.04
N TYR A 142 -8.81 -13.11 -12.03
CA TYR A 142 -9.82 -12.08 -11.99
C TYR A 142 -10.06 -11.61 -10.55
N ALA A 143 -9.93 -10.31 -10.31
CA ALA A 143 -10.22 -9.66 -9.04
C ALA A 143 -11.63 -9.04 -9.07
N PRO A 144 -12.65 -9.68 -8.49
CA PRO A 144 -14.05 -9.28 -8.64
C PRO A 144 -14.36 -7.91 -8.03
N HIS A 145 -13.55 -7.43 -7.10
CA HIS A 145 -13.74 -6.12 -6.48
C HIS A 145 -12.84 -5.02 -7.07
N GLY A 146 -12.07 -5.33 -8.11
CA GLY A 146 -11.25 -4.33 -8.82
C GLY A 146 -10.01 -3.89 -8.06
N ASP A 147 -9.43 -2.78 -8.52
CA ASP A 147 -8.30 -2.16 -7.84
C ASP A 147 -8.71 -1.52 -6.49
N LEU A 148 -7.71 -1.32 -5.62
CA LEU A 148 -7.91 -0.81 -4.28
C LEU A 148 -8.49 0.61 -4.25
N ARG A 149 -8.18 1.46 -5.24
CA ARG A 149 -8.74 2.82 -5.32
C ARG A 149 -10.23 2.77 -5.64
N ALA A 150 -10.62 1.99 -6.63
CA ALA A 150 -12.01 1.78 -7.00
C ALA A 150 -12.80 1.18 -5.82
N PHE A 151 -12.21 0.21 -5.13
CA PHE A 151 -12.81 -0.43 -3.97
C PHE A 151 -13.04 0.53 -2.80
N LEU A 152 -12.03 1.33 -2.43
CA LEU A 152 -12.16 2.30 -1.34
C LEU A 152 -13.14 3.42 -1.70
N HIS A 153 -13.14 3.87 -2.96
CA HIS A 153 -14.10 4.87 -3.44
C HIS A 153 -15.55 4.38 -3.33
N ARG A 154 -15.84 3.14 -3.77
CA ARG A 154 -17.21 2.59 -3.71
C ARG A 154 -17.66 2.27 -2.28
N SER A 155 -16.77 1.69 -1.48
CA SER A 155 -17.13 1.28 -0.12
C SER A 155 -17.23 2.45 0.86
N ALA A 156 -16.57 3.57 0.57
CA ALA A 156 -16.43 4.74 1.45
C ALA A 156 -16.04 4.38 2.90
N ARG A 157 -15.39 3.22 3.10
CA ARG A 157 -15.17 2.63 4.42
C ARG A 157 -13.70 2.30 4.62
N ARG A 158 -13.15 2.89 5.68
CA ARG A 158 -11.81 2.52 6.17
C ARG A 158 -11.74 1.07 6.59
N TRP A 159 -10.56 0.49 6.45
CA TRP A 159 -10.30 -0.86 6.93
C TRP A 159 -9.95 -0.83 8.42
N PRO A 160 -10.43 -1.81 9.21
CA PRO A 160 -9.94 -2.01 10.57
C PRO A 160 -8.41 -2.12 10.56
N GLU A 161 -7.75 -1.51 11.54
CA GLU A 161 -6.28 -1.50 11.63
C GLU A 161 -5.68 -2.91 11.56
N ALA A 162 -6.28 -3.88 12.24
CA ALA A 162 -5.82 -5.28 12.21
C ALA A 162 -5.86 -5.86 10.78
N THR A 163 -6.94 -5.59 10.03
CA THR A 163 -7.07 -6.01 8.63
C THR A 163 -6.04 -5.31 7.76
N ALA A 164 -5.88 -3.98 7.88
CA ALA A 164 -4.90 -3.23 7.11
C ALA A 164 -3.46 -3.73 7.35
N ARG A 165 -3.09 -4.01 8.62
CA ARG A 165 -1.79 -4.59 8.98
C ARG A 165 -1.57 -5.95 8.32
N ARG A 166 -2.54 -6.86 8.43
CA ARG A 166 -2.46 -8.22 7.87
C ARG A 166 -2.28 -8.20 6.36
N GLU A 167 -3.05 -7.37 5.68
CA GLU A 167 -3.11 -7.34 4.23
C GLU A 167 -1.87 -6.65 3.64
N ILE A 168 -1.39 -5.58 4.27
CA ILE A 168 -0.11 -4.95 3.90
C ILE A 168 1.08 -5.87 4.19
N ALA A 169 1.07 -6.63 5.30
CA ALA A 169 2.09 -7.64 5.55
C ALA A 169 2.12 -8.70 4.44
N GLY A 170 0.96 -9.08 3.89
CA GLY A 170 0.87 -9.96 2.73
C GLY A 170 1.51 -9.37 1.47
N ILE A 171 1.24 -8.10 1.16
CA ILE A 171 1.89 -7.41 0.02
C ILE A 171 3.40 -7.34 0.22
N LEU A 172 3.86 -7.08 1.44
CA LEU A 172 5.29 -7.04 1.78
C LEU A 172 5.98 -8.40 1.60
N GLN A 173 5.28 -9.53 1.75
CA GLN A 173 5.86 -10.85 1.46
C GLN A 173 6.24 -11.00 -0.02
N VAL A 174 5.42 -10.47 -0.94
CA VAL A 174 5.75 -10.43 -2.38
C VAL A 174 6.99 -9.56 -2.60
N LEU A 175 7.02 -8.38 -1.99
CA LEU A 175 8.16 -7.47 -2.11
C LEU A 175 9.43 -8.06 -1.52
N GLY A 176 9.35 -8.76 -0.39
CA GLY A 176 10.48 -9.47 0.20
C GLY A 176 11.07 -10.52 -0.76
N LYS A 177 10.21 -11.26 -1.47
CA LYS A 177 10.66 -12.20 -2.51
C LYS A 177 11.37 -11.48 -3.66
N LEU A 178 10.85 -10.35 -4.14
CA LEU A 178 11.49 -9.54 -5.19
C LEU A 178 12.82 -8.93 -4.71
N HIS A 179 12.84 -8.34 -3.52
CA HIS A 179 14.00 -7.64 -2.97
C HIS A 179 15.19 -8.57 -2.73
N ARG A 180 14.94 -9.83 -2.32
CA ARG A 180 15.98 -10.86 -2.20
C ARG A 180 16.64 -11.19 -3.55
N GLY A 181 15.87 -11.13 -4.64
CA GLY A 181 16.38 -11.24 -6.02
C GLY A 181 16.91 -9.93 -6.60
N GLN A 182 17.17 -8.90 -5.77
CA GLN A 182 17.60 -7.56 -6.19
C GLN A 182 16.65 -6.89 -7.20
N MET A 183 15.37 -7.27 -7.20
CA MET A 183 14.33 -6.66 -8.02
C MET A 183 13.56 -5.61 -7.21
N LEU A 184 13.10 -4.54 -7.87
CA LEU A 184 12.31 -3.47 -7.27
C LEU A 184 10.99 -3.32 -8.02
N HIS A 185 9.89 -3.14 -7.30
CA HIS A 185 8.59 -2.98 -7.92
C HIS A 185 8.42 -1.60 -8.58
N ARG A 186 8.84 -0.53 -7.88
CA ARG A 186 8.85 0.87 -8.33
C ARG A 186 7.48 1.53 -8.58
N ASP A 187 6.41 0.78 -8.75
CA ASP A 187 5.06 1.31 -8.97
C ASP A 187 3.99 0.66 -8.10
N LEU A 188 4.25 0.61 -6.80
CA LEU A 188 3.21 0.26 -5.85
C LEU A 188 2.23 1.43 -5.73
N THR A 189 1.02 1.22 -6.23
CA THR A 189 -0.06 2.20 -6.23
C THR A 189 -1.38 1.49 -5.93
N PRO A 190 -2.41 2.22 -5.48
CA PRO A 190 -3.75 1.65 -5.32
C PRO A 190 -4.33 1.03 -6.60
N LEU A 191 -3.80 1.40 -7.78
CA LEU A 191 -4.23 0.90 -9.08
C LEU A 191 -3.63 -0.47 -9.42
N ASN A 192 -2.52 -0.83 -8.78
CA ASN A 192 -1.80 -2.09 -9.01
C ASN A 192 -2.00 -3.09 -7.84
N VAL A 193 -2.81 -2.73 -6.85
CA VAL A 193 -3.23 -3.62 -5.76
C VAL A 193 -4.70 -3.92 -5.94
N PHE A 194 -5.02 -5.20 -6.06
CA PHE A 194 -6.36 -5.68 -6.35
C PHE A 194 -7.01 -6.26 -5.09
N VAL A 195 -8.33 -6.10 -5.01
CA VAL A 195 -9.16 -6.67 -3.95
C VAL A 195 -9.85 -7.92 -4.51
N CYS A 196 -9.41 -9.08 -4.03
CA CYS A 196 -9.99 -10.38 -4.37
C CYS A 196 -11.02 -10.81 -3.33
N ASP A 197 -11.61 -11.99 -3.54
CA ASP A 197 -12.57 -12.59 -2.62
C ASP A 197 -12.06 -12.65 -1.18
N GLY A 198 -12.97 -12.50 -0.22
CA GLY A 198 -12.63 -12.40 1.19
C GLY A 198 -11.90 -11.10 1.58
N ARG A 199 -11.90 -10.09 0.70
CA ARG A 199 -11.14 -8.82 0.85
C ARG A 199 -9.63 -9.06 0.98
N CYS A 200 -9.13 -10.03 0.25
CA CYS A 200 -7.71 -10.35 0.16
C CYS A 200 -7.02 -9.38 -0.82
N LEU A 201 -6.00 -8.66 -0.35
CA LEU A 201 -5.16 -7.85 -1.23
C LEU A 201 -4.15 -8.72 -1.97
N LYS A 202 -4.08 -8.52 -3.29
CA LYS A 202 -3.07 -9.12 -4.16
C LYS A 202 -2.38 -8.04 -5.00
N LEU A 203 -1.06 -8.16 -5.12
CA LEU A 203 -0.25 -7.30 -5.96
C LEU A 203 -0.29 -7.78 -7.41
N GLY A 204 -0.53 -6.88 -8.35
CA GLY A 204 -0.41 -7.15 -9.78
C GLY A 204 0.41 -6.08 -10.50
N ASP A 205 0.43 -6.15 -11.83
CA ASP A 205 1.15 -5.25 -12.74
C ASP A 205 2.67 -5.17 -12.48
N PHE A 206 3.36 -6.25 -12.85
CA PHE A 206 4.82 -6.34 -12.76
C PHE A 206 5.54 -5.81 -14.02
N GLY A 207 4.80 -5.15 -14.92
CA GLY A 207 5.30 -4.70 -16.22
C GLY A 207 6.40 -3.66 -16.14
N ILE A 208 6.67 -3.09 -14.96
CA ILE A 208 7.76 -2.15 -14.73
C ILE A 208 8.76 -2.53 -13.64
N VAL A 209 8.69 -3.78 -13.16
CA VAL A 209 9.73 -4.30 -12.27
C VAL A 209 11.09 -4.31 -12.99
N ARG A 210 12.13 -3.93 -12.26
CA ARG A 210 13.50 -3.77 -12.75
C ARG A 210 14.52 -4.21 -11.72
N HIS A 211 15.69 -4.59 -12.21
CA HIS A 211 16.82 -4.92 -11.35
C HIS A 211 17.39 -3.65 -10.70
N GLN A 212 17.95 -3.78 -9.50
CA GLN A 212 18.56 -2.65 -8.78
C GLN A 212 19.78 -2.07 -9.50
N SER A 213 20.54 -2.92 -10.21
CA SER A 213 21.76 -2.51 -10.93
C SER A 213 21.52 -1.86 -12.29
N ASP A 214 20.29 -1.82 -12.79
CA ASP A 214 19.97 -1.22 -14.10
C ASP A 214 20.42 0.26 -14.14
N ARG A 215 21.48 0.53 -14.93
CA ARG A 215 22.12 1.85 -15.06
C ARG A 215 21.37 2.79 -16.02
N ARG A 216 20.46 2.25 -16.83
CA ARG A 216 19.52 3.07 -17.61
C ARG A 216 18.69 3.84 -16.59
N GLY A 217 18.97 5.13 -16.45
CA GLY A 217 18.28 6.00 -15.50
C GLY A 217 16.77 5.81 -15.61
N ILE A 218 16.08 6.03 -14.49
CA ILE A 218 14.62 5.96 -14.46
C ILE A 218 14.13 6.98 -15.49
N ALA A 219 13.55 6.53 -16.61
CA ALA A 219 12.90 7.46 -17.51
C ALA A 219 11.84 8.20 -16.68
N ALA A 220 11.95 9.53 -16.60
CA ALA A 220 11.13 10.34 -15.71
C ALA A 220 9.61 10.15 -15.96
N GLY A 221 9.23 9.61 -17.12
CA GLY A 221 7.86 9.25 -17.48
C GLY A 221 7.37 7.85 -17.04
N THR A 222 8.18 7.01 -16.39
CA THR A 222 7.78 5.66 -15.95
C THR A 222 7.31 5.60 -14.49
N MET A 223 7.59 6.63 -13.69
CA MET A 223 7.19 6.65 -12.27
C MET A 223 5.83 7.29 -12.10
N ASN A 224 4.94 6.67 -11.32
CA ASN A 224 3.70 7.31 -10.91
C ASN A 224 4.00 8.39 -9.83
N PRO A 225 3.85 9.69 -10.12
CA PRO A 225 4.17 10.77 -9.18
C PRO A 225 3.29 10.74 -7.91
N PHE A 226 2.16 10.03 -7.99
CA PHE A 226 1.21 9.87 -6.90
C PHE A 226 1.84 9.19 -5.67
N THR A 227 2.62 8.13 -5.88
CA THR A 227 3.28 7.37 -4.79
C THR A 227 4.79 7.47 -4.79
N ALA A 228 5.42 8.10 -5.79
CA ALA A 228 6.87 8.30 -5.79
C ALA A 228 7.34 9.23 -4.63
N PRO A 229 8.44 8.89 -3.93
CA PRO A 229 9.03 9.77 -2.90
C PRO A 229 9.45 11.13 -3.47
N SER A 230 9.25 12.21 -2.71
CA SER A 230 9.63 13.57 -3.14
C SER A 230 11.11 13.71 -3.46
N ASP A 231 11.99 13.05 -2.70
CA ASP A 231 13.44 13.11 -2.91
C ASP A 231 13.88 12.47 -4.23
N ILE A 232 13.13 11.46 -4.71
CA ILE A 232 13.35 10.83 -6.02
C ILE A 232 12.84 11.75 -7.12
N LEU A 233 11.63 12.30 -6.96
CA LEU A 233 11.04 13.24 -7.92
C LEU A 233 11.88 14.51 -8.10
N ALA A 234 12.48 15.00 -7.01
CA ALA A 234 13.35 16.19 -7.02
C ALA A 234 14.79 15.90 -7.50
N GLY A 235 15.12 14.66 -7.86
CA GLY A 235 16.48 14.27 -8.24
C GLY A 235 17.51 14.27 -7.09
N ALA A 236 17.07 14.53 -5.85
CA ALA A 236 17.93 14.55 -4.66
C ALA A 236 18.43 13.15 -4.24
N ALA A 237 17.74 12.10 -4.69
CA ALA A 237 18.17 10.71 -4.54
C ALA A 237 18.43 10.10 -5.93
N PRO A 238 19.68 9.66 -6.23
CA PRO A 238 20.07 9.28 -7.58
C PRO A 238 19.56 7.90 -8.02
N LYS A 239 19.14 7.05 -7.07
CA LYS A 239 18.72 5.66 -7.34
C LYS A 239 17.60 5.22 -6.42
N TRP A 240 16.61 4.54 -7.01
CA TRP A 240 15.56 3.81 -6.29
C TRP A 240 16.14 2.61 -5.53
N GLN A 241 15.66 2.37 -4.32
CA GLN A 241 16.08 1.27 -3.44
C GLN A 241 14.86 0.58 -2.82
N ALA A 242 15.04 -0.55 -2.14
CA ALA A 242 13.97 -1.27 -1.43
C ALA A 242 13.17 -0.35 -0.48
N ARG A 243 13.84 0.57 0.22
CA ARG A 243 13.22 1.60 1.09
C ARG A 243 12.25 2.54 0.36
N ASP A 244 12.36 2.67 -0.96
CA ASP A 244 11.48 3.51 -1.79
C ASP A 244 10.21 2.72 -2.21
N ASP A 245 10.28 1.40 -2.36
CA ASP A 245 9.09 0.53 -2.41
C ASP A 245 8.37 0.56 -1.05
N VAL A 246 9.12 0.51 0.07
CA VAL A 246 8.57 0.64 1.43
C VAL A 246 7.82 1.97 1.62
N TYR A 247 8.30 3.06 1.03
CA TYR A 247 7.58 4.34 1.03
C TYR A 247 6.20 4.19 0.40
N GLN A 248 6.13 3.55 -0.77
CA GLN A 248 4.87 3.34 -1.48
C GLN A 248 3.91 2.44 -0.68
N VAL A 249 4.42 1.39 -0.03
CA VAL A 249 3.62 0.57 0.89
C VAL A 249 3.09 1.39 2.07
N GLY A 250 3.90 2.30 2.62
CA GLY A 250 3.47 3.23 3.66
C GLY A 250 2.30 4.12 3.21
N GLN A 251 2.29 4.56 1.95
CA GLN A 251 1.17 5.28 1.36
C GLN A 251 -0.09 4.42 1.30
N LEU A 252 0.02 3.18 0.79
CA LEU A 252 -1.10 2.23 0.72
C LEU A 252 -1.69 1.96 2.11
N LEU A 253 -0.85 1.72 3.10
CA LEU A 253 -1.27 1.48 4.48
C LEU A 253 -2.03 2.68 5.06
N GLY A 254 -1.52 3.90 4.83
CA GLY A 254 -2.18 5.13 5.26
C GLY A 254 -3.54 5.34 4.56
N MET A 255 -3.63 5.04 3.26
CA MET A 255 -4.87 5.13 2.48
C MET A 255 -5.93 4.12 2.96
N LEU A 256 -5.54 2.89 3.28
CA LEU A 256 -6.43 1.86 3.82
C LEU A 256 -7.11 2.28 5.13
N VAL A 257 -6.33 2.86 6.05
CA VAL A 257 -6.87 3.30 7.35
C VAL A 257 -7.57 4.66 7.27
N LYS A 258 -7.20 5.51 6.31
CA LYS A 258 -7.96 6.73 5.97
C LYS A 258 -9.32 6.36 5.35
N GLY A 259 -9.36 5.26 4.60
CA GLY A 259 -10.52 4.86 3.77
C GLY A 259 -10.59 5.60 2.44
N ASP A 260 -9.47 6.17 1.99
CA ASP A 260 -9.41 7.01 0.80
C ASP A 260 -8.04 6.88 0.12
N ALA A 261 -8.06 6.59 -1.18
CA ALA A 261 -6.90 6.39 -2.04
C ALA A 261 -6.89 7.35 -3.24
N GLN A 262 -7.68 8.43 -3.21
CA GLN A 262 -7.67 9.49 -4.24
C GLN A 262 -6.49 10.44 -4.07
N GLU A 263 -6.03 10.63 -2.83
CA GLU A 263 -4.94 11.52 -2.50
C GLU A 263 -3.82 10.81 -1.75
N ARG A 264 -2.60 11.28 -1.97
CA ARG A 264 -1.42 10.77 -1.28
C ARG A 264 -1.37 11.25 0.16
N ILE A 265 -1.02 10.38 1.10
CA ILE A 265 -0.88 10.77 2.50
C ILE A 265 0.34 11.69 2.66
N ARG A 266 0.15 12.82 3.33
CA ARG A 266 1.23 13.74 3.73
C ARG A 266 1.63 13.48 5.17
N THR A 267 2.91 13.70 5.44
CA THR A 267 3.52 13.46 6.76
C THR A 267 2.82 14.20 7.91
N HIS A 268 2.24 15.39 7.66
CA HIS A 268 1.52 16.17 8.67
C HIS A 268 0.08 15.67 8.94
N GLU A 269 -0.48 14.85 8.03
CA GLU A 269 -1.82 14.27 8.15
C GLU A 269 -1.79 12.98 8.98
N VAL A 270 -0.64 12.31 9.09
CA VAL A 270 -0.48 11.03 9.80
C VAL A 270 -1.03 11.09 11.23
N ARG A 271 -0.84 12.21 11.93
CA ARG A 271 -1.37 12.42 13.30
C ARG A 271 -2.90 12.29 13.39
N ARG A 272 -3.61 12.59 12.30
CA ARG A 272 -5.08 12.56 12.19
C ARG A 272 -5.63 11.22 11.68
N LEU A 273 -4.77 10.28 11.27
CA LEU A 273 -5.24 8.97 10.83
C LEU A 273 -6.00 8.26 11.96
N PRO A 274 -7.12 7.60 11.66
CA PRO A 274 -7.97 6.97 12.67
C PRO A 274 -7.44 5.57 13.05
N CYS A 275 -6.20 5.54 13.55
CA CYS A 275 -5.50 4.33 13.96
C CYS A 275 -4.65 4.57 15.21
N SER A 276 -4.07 3.50 15.74
CA SER A 276 -3.19 3.55 16.91
C SER A 276 -1.97 4.43 16.68
N ASP A 277 -1.42 4.99 17.76
CA ASP A 277 -0.17 5.75 17.69
C ASP A 277 1.00 4.91 17.13
N HIS A 278 0.97 3.59 17.35
CA HIS A 278 1.96 2.69 16.77
C HIS A 278 1.85 2.64 15.24
N LEU A 279 0.64 2.49 14.68
CA LEU A 279 0.49 2.49 13.23
C LEU A 279 0.83 3.86 12.62
N LYS A 280 0.50 4.95 13.31
CA LYS A 280 0.92 6.29 12.90
C LYS A 280 2.45 6.39 12.84
N GLU A 281 3.16 5.84 13.81
CA GLU A 281 4.63 5.80 13.81
C GLU A 281 5.18 5.03 12.60
N ILE A 282 4.62 3.86 12.29
CA ILE A 282 4.99 3.06 11.11
C ILE A 282 4.77 3.85 9.82
N VAL A 283 3.56 4.39 9.62
CA VAL A 283 3.23 5.18 8.42
C VAL A 283 4.15 6.39 8.31
N TYR A 284 4.34 7.13 9.40
CA TYR A 284 5.24 8.29 9.45
C TYR A 284 6.67 7.93 9.08
N ARG A 285 7.18 6.80 9.58
CA ARG A 285 8.53 6.33 9.29
C ARG A 285 8.68 5.93 7.82
N CYS A 286 7.68 5.28 7.23
CA CYS A 286 7.67 4.93 5.81
C CYS A 286 7.65 6.15 4.90
N ILE A 287 6.74 7.11 5.15
CA ILE A 287 6.50 8.24 4.25
C ILE A 287 7.34 9.49 4.58
N GLY A 288 8.15 9.41 5.63
CA GLY A 288 9.00 10.49 6.10
C GLY A 288 10.36 10.51 5.41
N GLU A 289 11.34 10.96 6.18
CA GLU A 289 12.72 11.15 5.74
C GLU A 289 13.36 9.84 5.26
N ARG A 290 13.90 9.83 4.04
CA ARG A 290 14.39 8.62 3.35
C ARG A 290 15.37 7.76 4.17
N ARG A 291 16.31 8.39 4.87
CA ARG A 291 17.31 7.70 5.72
C ARG A 291 16.76 7.06 7.00
N LYS A 292 15.49 7.32 7.33
CA LYS A 292 14.81 6.80 8.53
C LYS A 292 13.78 5.72 8.22
N ARG A 293 13.46 5.49 6.95
CA ARG A 293 12.53 4.44 6.51
C ARG A 293 13.04 3.06 6.93
N TYR A 294 12.14 2.09 6.94
CA TYR A 294 12.53 0.69 7.00
C TYR A 294 13.38 0.36 5.77
N GLU A 295 14.46 -0.38 5.98
CA GLU A 295 15.43 -0.73 4.94
C GLU A 295 14.91 -1.85 4.03
N THR A 296 14.17 -2.79 4.60
CA THR A 296 13.65 -3.98 3.90
C THR A 296 12.16 -4.20 4.16
N ALA A 297 11.53 -5.01 3.30
CA ALA A 297 10.15 -5.45 3.51
C ALA A 297 9.98 -6.24 4.82
N ASP A 298 10.96 -7.08 5.18
CA ASP A 298 10.95 -7.88 6.40
C ASP A 298 10.97 -7.01 7.66
N GLU A 299 11.77 -5.93 7.68
CA GLU A 299 11.80 -4.98 8.82
C GLU A 299 10.43 -4.30 9.02
N LEU A 300 9.73 -3.97 7.92
CA LEU A 300 8.39 -3.40 8.01
C LEU A 300 7.34 -4.45 8.43
N ILE A 301 7.45 -5.70 7.99
CA ILE A 301 6.59 -6.80 8.46
C ILE A 301 6.72 -6.97 9.98
N ASP A 302 7.96 -6.97 10.48
CA ASP A 302 8.23 -7.09 11.91
C ASP A 302 7.61 -5.93 12.70
N ALA A 303 7.75 -4.70 12.22
CA ALA A 303 7.12 -3.54 12.84
C ALA A 303 5.58 -3.61 12.80
N LEU A 304 4.98 -4.16 11.74
CA LEU A 304 3.53 -4.32 11.65
C LEU A 304 2.98 -5.36 12.64
N ARG A 305 3.77 -6.39 12.96
CA ARG A 305 3.38 -7.50 13.84
C ARG A 305 3.70 -7.20 15.31
N ASN A 306 4.86 -6.62 15.57
CA ASN A 306 5.42 -6.50 16.90
C ASN A 306 5.46 -5.03 17.33
N PRO A 307 4.54 -4.58 18.20
CA PRO A 307 4.65 -3.25 18.77
C PRO A 307 5.94 -3.13 19.60
N PRO A 308 6.69 -2.01 19.48
CA PRO A 308 7.87 -1.80 20.30
C PRO A 308 7.46 -1.77 21.77
N ALA A 309 8.31 -2.34 22.62
CA ALA A 309 8.06 -2.35 24.06
C ALA A 309 7.80 -0.91 24.57
N PRO A 310 6.80 -0.71 25.44
CA PRO A 310 6.48 0.61 25.95
C PRO A 310 7.72 1.23 26.61
N LEU A 311 7.92 2.52 26.35
CA LEU A 311 9.05 3.25 26.89
C LEU A 311 8.88 3.43 28.40
N LYS A 312 9.38 2.49 29.20
CA LYS A 312 9.40 2.59 30.66
C LYS A 312 10.49 3.58 31.10
N ALA A 313 10.16 4.39 32.10
CA ALA A 313 11.13 5.27 32.72
C ALA A 313 12.21 4.41 33.43
N GLY A 314 13.47 4.66 33.10
CA GLY A 314 14.60 3.99 33.74
C GLY A 314 14.96 4.64 35.07
N VAL A 315 15.86 3.99 35.80
CA VAL A 315 16.50 4.56 36.99
C VAL A 315 17.88 5.08 36.61
N LEU A 316 18.18 6.30 37.02
CA LEU A 316 19.49 6.93 36.83
C LEU A 316 19.93 7.53 38.18
N ARG A 317 21.20 7.38 38.54
CA ARG A 317 21.74 7.83 39.83
C ARG A 317 22.35 9.23 39.79
N THR A 318 22.94 9.62 38.65
CA THR A 318 23.58 10.93 38.44
C THR A 318 23.44 11.38 36.98
N LEU A 319 23.50 12.69 36.76
CA LEU A 319 23.52 13.32 35.44
C LEU A 319 24.95 13.61 34.93
N LYS A 320 25.98 13.41 35.76
CA LYS A 320 27.38 13.67 35.39
C LYS A 320 27.82 12.79 34.22
N GLY A 321 28.33 13.39 33.15
CA GLY A 321 28.78 12.69 31.94
C GLY A 321 27.66 12.14 31.04
N VAL A 322 26.39 12.40 31.37
CA VAL A 322 25.25 11.88 30.62
C VAL A 322 24.98 12.73 29.37
N HIS A 323 24.80 12.08 28.22
CA HIS A 323 24.37 12.72 26.98
C HIS A 323 22.85 12.76 26.92
N LEU A 324 22.28 13.95 27.08
CA LEU A 324 20.86 14.16 27.38
C LEU A 324 20.13 14.92 26.27
N ALA A 325 18.92 14.51 25.93
CA ALA A 325 18.01 15.26 25.07
C ALA A 325 16.62 15.44 25.70
N PHE A 326 15.98 16.59 25.49
CA PHE A 326 14.62 16.87 25.99
C PHE A 326 13.55 16.66 24.92
N THR A 327 12.39 16.13 25.31
CA THR A 327 11.19 15.97 24.48
C THR A 327 9.91 16.26 25.28
N GLY A 328 8.79 16.50 24.58
CA GLY A 328 7.49 16.84 25.19
C GLY A 328 7.38 18.29 25.67
N ILE A 329 6.31 18.58 26.41
CA ILE A 329 6.05 19.88 27.05
C ILE A 329 6.61 19.80 28.49
N LEU A 330 7.59 20.65 28.81
CA LEU A 330 8.22 20.70 30.13
C LEU A 330 7.44 21.67 31.03
N SER A 331 7.44 21.42 32.35
CA SER A 331 6.82 22.31 33.34
C SER A 331 7.58 23.64 33.48
N ARG A 332 8.89 23.63 33.24
CA ARG A 332 9.74 24.83 33.19
C ARG A 332 10.18 25.16 31.76
N ARG A 333 10.59 26.41 31.52
CA ARG A 333 11.11 26.82 30.20
C ARG A 333 12.31 25.92 29.84
N ARG A 334 12.35 25.47 28.58
CA ARG A 334 13.40 24.54 28.12
C ARG A 334 14.82 25.06 28.34
N ARG A 335 15.04 26.38 28.22
CA ARG A 335 16.32 27.04 28.54
C ARG A 335 16.78 26.80 29.98
N ASP A 336 15.85 26.78 30.93
CA ASP A 336 16.15 26.60 32.35
C ASP A 336 16.49 25.15 32.67
N ALA A 337 15.74 24.21 32.09
CA ALA A 337 16.04 22.79 32.16
C ALA A 337 17.43 22.46 31.58
N VAL A 338 17.79 23.06 30.43
CA VAL A 338 19.12 22.89 29.81
C VAL A 338 20.22 23.43 30.72
N ARG A 339 20.06 24.63 31.29
CA ARG A 339 21.04 25.20 32.24
C ARG A 339 21.19 24.35 33.49
N ALA A 340 20.09 23.78 34.00
CA ALA A 340 20.12 22.93 35.18
C ALA A 340 20.82 21.58 34.90
N ALA A 341 20.55 20.97 33.75
CA ALA A 341 21.23 19.74 33.32
C ALA A 341 22.75 19.94 33.18
N ARG A 342 23.19 21.04 32.54
CA ARG A 342 24.62 21.36 32.39
C ARG A 342 25.32 21.56 33.72
N ARG A 343 24.68 22.27 34.67
CA ARG A 343 25.20 22.43 36.04
C ARG A 343 25.33 21.10 36.78
N ALA A 344 24.44 20.13 36.52
CA ALA A 344 24.53 18.77 37.05
C ALA A 344 25.53 17.86 36.27
N GLY A 345 26.32 18.43 35.36
CA GLY A 345 27.37 17.72 34.63
C GLY A 345 26.91 16.97 33.38
N ALA A 346 25.68 17.18 32.90
CA ALA A 346 25.18 16.56 31.67
C ALA A 346 25.56 17.34 30.40
N ILE A 347 25.74 16.61 29.30
CA ILE A 347 25.97 17.16 27.96
C ILE A 347 24.63 17.16 27.21
N VAL A 348 24.07 18.35 26.96
CA VAL A 348 22.73 18.48 26.39
C VAL A 348 22.76 18.65 24.86
N HIS A 349 22.01 17.80 24.17
CA HIS A 349 21.87 17.78 22.71
C HIS A 349 20.51 18.32 22.24
N GLY A 350 20.47 18.81 21.00
CA GLY A 350 19.23 19.29 20.36
C GLY A 350 18.18 18.18 20.15
N GLY A 351 18.61 16.94 19.98
CA GLY A 351 17.77 15.75 19.85
C GLY A 351 18.57 14.47 20.03
N PRO A 352 17.90 13.29 20.04
CA PRO A 352 18.59 12.02 20.18
C PRO A 352 19.54 11.74 19.01
N SER A 353 20.66 11.12 19.33
CA SER A 353 21.73 10.70 18.42
C SER A 353 22.39 9.43 18.95
N VAL A 354 23.32 8.83 18.20
CA VAL A 354 24.08 7.64 18.63
C VAL A 354 24.85 7.86 19.94
N ARG A 355 25.14 9.12 20.31
CA ARG A 355 25.81 9.48 21.57
C ARG A 355 24.84 9.64 22.74
N THR A 356 23.54 9.76 22.47
CA THR A 356 22.52 10.05 23.50
C THR A 356 22.34 8.84 24.40
N THR A 357 22.49 9.03 25.71
CA THR A 357 22.29 7.97 26.71
C THR A 357 21.00 8.16 27.50
N VAL A 358 20.45 9.39 27.55
CA VAL A 358 19.20 9.69 28.26
C VAL A 358 18.31 10.64 27.46
N VAL A 359 17.00 10.36 27.43
CA VAL A 359 15.97 11.28 26.94
C VAL A 359 15.03 11.63 28.07
N VAL A 360 14.86 12.93 28.35
CA VAL A 360 13.90 13.43 29.33
C VAL A 360 12.58 13.76 28.65
N ARG A 361 11.51 13.09 29.06
CA ARG A 361 10.14 13.26 28.55
C ARG A 361 9.30 14.07 29.54
N GLY A 362 8.89 15.26 29.11
CA GLY A 362 7.80 16.02 29.74
C GLY A 362 6.42 15.48 29.35
N ARG A 363 5.36 16.28 29.56
CA ARG A 363 3.99 15.91 29.18
C ARG A 363 3.90 15.64 27.66
N PRO A 364 3.16 14.60 27.22
CA PRO A 364 2.90 14.34 25.81
C PRO A 364 2.28 15.56 25.12
N ASN A 365 2.64 15.80 23.86
CA ASN A 365 1.95 16.80 23.03
C ASN A 365 1.10 16.03 22.01
N PRO A 366 -0.24 16.09 22.09
CA PRO A 366 -1.14 15.38 21.17
C PRO A 366 -0.98 15.78 19.69
N LEU A 367 -0.42 16.96 19.41
CA LEU A 367 -0.19 17.47 18.06
C LEU A 367 1.12 16.98 17.43
N GLN A 368 1.80 16.00 18.04
CA GLN A 368 3.04 15.42 17.55
C GLN A 368 2.86 14.60 16.27
N ALA A 369 4.00 14.27 15.67
CA ALA A 369 4.11 13.77 14.31
C ALA A 369 3.36 12.43 14.08
N ALA A 370 3.34 11.56 15.09
CA ALA A 370 2.61 10.31 15.12
C ALA A 370 1.82 10.14 16.44
N GLY A 371 0.94 11.09 16.75
CA GLY A 371 0.07 11.02 17.93
C GLY A 371 0.77 11.35 19.25
N ARG A 372 0.23 10.88 20.38
CA ARG A 372 0.67 11.27 21.75
C ARG A 372 2.04 10.68 22.10
N GLU A 373 2.36 9.51 21.53
CA GLU A 373 3.60 8.77 21.78
C GLU A 373 4.68 8.99 20.70
N GLY A 374 4.33 9.64 19.58
CA GLY A 374 5.12 9.69 18.35
C GLY A 374 5.75 11.05 18.02
N GLY A 375 6.31 11.74 19.01
CA GLY A 375 7.13 12.94 18.77
C GLY A 375 8.42 12.60 18.02
N ARG A 376 8.88 13.46 17.10
CA ARG A 376 10.08 13.20 16.26
C ARG A 376 11.30 12.70 17.05
N LYS A 377 11.51 13.20 18.27
CA LYS A 377 12.59 12.77 19.16
C LYS A 377 12.32 11.40 19.80
N LEU A 378 11.08 11.08 20.16
CA LEU A 378 10.73 9.76 20.70
C LEU A 378 10.84 8.68 19.62
N LEU A 379 10.40 8.97 18.40
CA LEU A 379 10.57 8.11 17.23
C LEU A 379 12.07 7.82 16.98
N GLU A 380 12.90 8.87 16.99
CA GLU A 380 14.35 8.70 16.81
C GLU A 380 14.99 7.88 17.94
N MET A 381 14.54 8.07 19.19
CA MET A 381 15.00 7.27 20.31
C MET A 381 14.65 5.79 20.15
N LYS A 382 13.40 5.47 19.77
CA LYS A 382 12.96 4.09 19.52
C LYS A 382 13.82 3.42 18.44
N ARG A 383 14.01 4.11 17.31
CA ARG A 383 14.88 3.67 16.21
C ARG A 383 16.32 3.40 16.65
N LEU A 384 16.90 4.27 17.48
CA LEU A 384 18.26 4.06 18.00
C LEU A 384 18.32 2.86 18.96
N ARG A 385 17.29 2.65 19.79
CA ARG A 385 17.22 1.47 20.67
C ARG A 385 17.09 0.17 19.89
N GLU A 386 16.34 0.15 18.79
CA GLU A 386 16.26 -0.99 17.86
C GLU A 386 17.65 -1.33 17.29
N LYS A 387 18.49 -0.33 17.03
CA LYS A 387 19.89 -0.50 16.59
C LYS A 387 20.86 -0.86 17.73
N GLY A 388 20.36 -1.21 18.90
CA GLY A 388 21.18 -1.63 20.05
C GLY A 388 21.72 -0.48 20.91
N HIS A 389 21.39 0.78 20.62
CA HIS A 389 21.84 1.90 21.45
C HIS A 389 21.08 1.93 22.78
N ARG A 390 21.82 1.94 23.90
CA ARG A 390 21.25 1.98 25.25
C ARG A 390 20.82 3.39 25.63
N ILE A 391 19.56 3.74 25.32
CA ILE A 391 18.96 5.02 25.68
C ILE A 391 17.90 4.84 26.76
N ARG A 392 18.06 5.52 27.90
CA ARG A 392 17.10 5.50 29.01
C ARG A 392 16.10 6.65 28.86
N LEU A 393 14.82 6.37 29.09
CA LEU A 393 13.80 7.40 29.23
C LEU A 393 13.74 7.86 30.69
N LEU A 394 13.72 9.17 30.93
CA LEU A 394 13.55 9.77 32.25
C LEU A 394 12.31 10.66 32.23
N ASN A 395 11.44 10.56 33.23
CA ASN A 395 10.35 11.53 33.35
C ASN A 395 10.86 12.85 33.96
N GLU A 396 10.09 13.92 33.79
CA GLU A 396 10.51 15.25 34.25
C GLU A 396 10.72 15.33 35.77
N ALA A 397 9.91 14.62 36.57
CA ALA A 397 10.06 14.60 38.03
C ALA A 397 11.38 13.95 38.48
N GLN A 398 11.76 12.83 37.86
CA GLN A 398 13.03 12.16 38.09
C GLN A 398 14.21 13.05 37.66
N PHE A 399 14.08 13.76 36.54
CA PHE A 399 15.10 14.72 36.08
C PHE A 399 15.36 15.81 37.13
N TRP A 400 14.31 16.48 37.62
CA TRP A 400 14.47 17.54 38.61
C TRP A 400 15.03 17.03 39.94
N ARG A 401 14.71 15.80 40.35
CA ARG A 401 15.30 15.16 41.52
C ARG A 401 16.81 14.95 41.38
N LEU A 402 17.28 14.57 40.19
CA LEU A 402 18.71 14.36 39.93
C LEU A 402 19.50 15.65 39.80
N VAL A 403 18.88 16.71 39.31
CA VAL A 403 19.48 18.05 39.29
C VAL A 403 19.66 18.60 40.71
N GLY A 404 18.74 18.28 41.63
CA GLY A 404 18.77 18.74 43.02
C GLY A 404 19.70 17.97 43.95
N ARG A 405 20.14 16.75 43.58
CA ARG A 405 21.14 15.97 44.31
C ARG A 405 22.53 16.51 43.96
N ARG A 406 23.11 17.30 44.87
CA ARG A 406 24.52 17.69 44.81
C ARG A 406 25.41 16.52 45.18
#